data_AF-A0A939TVZ7-F1
#
_entry.id   AF-A0A939TVZ7-F1
#
_cell.length_a   1.000
_cell.length_b   1.000
_cell.length_c   1.000
_cell.angle_alpha   90.00
_cell.angle_beta   90.00
_cell.angle_gamma   90.00
#
_symmetry.space_group_name_H-M   'P 1'
#
loop_
_entity.id
_entity.type
_entity.pdbx_description
1 polymer ?
#
loop_
_entity_poly.entity_id
_entity_poly.type
_entity_poly.pdbx_seq_one_letter_code
_entity_poly.pdbx_strand_id
1 'polypeptide(L)'
;MKTAVEELEGRLNAQREVLISLLAMIMKDRPPPDLRWLEDDAVPRNGEEDPGVVPSVAFATHGAMATEMRAILDAARSRANAG
;
A
#
# COMPACT_ATOMS: atom_id res chain seq x y z
N MET A 1 12.18 16.26 22.55
CA MET A 1 10.96 15.48 22.88
C MET A 1 10.31 15.16 21.56
N LYS A 2 10.19 13.88 21.19
CA LYS A 2 9.49 13.54 19.94
C LYS A 2 8.01 13.86 20.08
N THR A 3 7.40 14.39 19.03
CA THR A 3 5.96 14.63 19.02
C THR A 3 5.22 13.31 18.79
N ALA A 4 3.94 13.26 19.18
CA ALA A 4 3.10 12.08 18.92
C ALA A 4 3.01 11.74 17.42
N VAL A 5 3.15 12.75 16.55
CA VAL A 5 3.19 12.59 15.09
C VAL A 5 4.49 11.92 14.65
N GLU A 6 5.65 12.40 15.11
CA GLU A 6 6.97 11.84 14.77
C GLU A 6 7.11 10.38 15.25
N GLU A 7 6.52 10.04 16.39
CA GLU A 7 6.48 8.66 16.88
C GLU A 7 5.60 7.77 16.00
N LEU A 8 4.46 8.28 15.56
CA LEU A 8 3.56 7.56 14.65
C LEU A 8 4.20 7.35 13.28
N GLU A 9 4.83 8.37 12.71
CA GLU A 9 5.58 8.28 11.45
C GLU A 9 6.69 7.25 11.54
N GLY A 10 7.46 7.24 12.64
CA GLY A 10 8.51 6.25 12.86
C GLY A 10 7.97 4.82 12.89
N ARG A 11 6.83 4.59 13.55
CA ARG A 11 6.17 3.28 13.60
C ARG A 11 5.63 2.84 12.24
N LEU A 12 5.01 3.76 11.50
CA LEU A 12 4.48 3.49 10.16
C LEU A 12 5.61 3.14 9.18
N ASN A 13 6.71 3.89 9.19
CA ASN A 13 7.86 3.62 8.34
C ASN A 13 8.51 2.26 8.67
N ALA A 14 8.61 1.91 9.95
CA ALA A 14 9.13 0.60 10.36
C ALA A 14 8.24 -0.55 9.85
N GLN A 15 6.92 -0.40 9.95
CA GLN A 15 5.97 -1.39 9.42
C GLN A 15 6.05 -1.48 7.89
N ARG A 16 6.16 -0.34 7.21
CA ARG A 16 6.33 -0.27 5.75
C ARG A 16 7.55 -1.05 5.29
N GLU A 17 8.70 -0.86 5.94
CA GLU A 17 9.94 -1.59 5.58
C GLU A 17 9.83 -3.10 5.81
N VAL A 18 9.16 -3.53 6.88
CA VAL A 18 8.88 -4.96 7.13
C VAL A 18 8.02 -5.53 6.01
N LEU A 19 6.93 -4.84 5.63
CA LEU A 19 6.03 -5.28 4.54
C LEU A 19 6.74 -5.36 3.19
N ILE A 20 7.54 -4.34 2.84
CA ILE A 20 8.36 -4.34 1.61
C ILE A 20 9.31 -5.54 1.59
N SER A 21 9.96 -5.83 2.71
CA SER A 21 10.92 -6.93 2.82
C SER A 21 10.23 -8.29 2.67
N LEU A 22 9.10 -8.49 3.35
CA LEU A 22 8.31 -9.72 3.25
C LEU A 22 7.81 -9.96 1.81
N LEU A 23 7.22 -8.93 1.19
CA LEU A 23 6.73 -9.04 -0.19
C LEU A 23 7.88 -9.31 -1.18
N ALA A 24 9.03 -8.66 -1.01
CA ALA A 24 10.19 -8.90 -1.86
C ALA A 24 10.69 -10.35 -1.76
N MET A 25 10.67 -10.96 -0.56
CA MET A 25 11.00 -12.38 -0.38
C MET A 25 9.98 -13.28 -1.07
N ILE A 26 8.68 -13.03 -0.86
CA ILE A 26 7.59 -13.78 -1.48
C ILE A 26 7.68 -13.74 -3.02
N MET A 27 8.01 -12.57 -3.60
CA MET A 27 8.17 -12.42 -5.06
C MET A 27 9.35 -13.22 -5.63
N LYS A 28 10.34 -13.58 -4.81
CA LYS A 28 11.49 -14.40 -5.23
C LYS A 28 11.18 -15.90 -5.22
N ASP A 29 10.08 -16.34 -4.61
CA ASP A 29 9.66 -17.74 -4.66
C ASP A 29 9.41 -18.22 -6.11
N ARG A 30 9.44 -19.54 -6.30
CA ARG A 30 9.29 -20.19 -7.60
C ARG A 30 8.28 -21.35 -7.51
N PRO A 31 7.13 -21.27 -8.21
CA PRO A 31 6.59 -20.09 -8.89
C PRO A 31 6.21 -18.99 -7.89
N PRO A 32 6.31 -17.69 -8.26
CA PRO A 32 5.81 -16.63 -7.39
C PRO A 32 4.29 -16.76 -7.21
N PRO A 33 3.74 -16.42 -6.04
CA PRO A 33 2.30 -16.46 -5.83
C PRO A 33 1.59 -15.37 -6.63
N ASP A 34 0.29 -15.57 -6.86
CA ASP A 34 -0.55 -14.56 -7.48
C ASP A 34 -0.83 -13.40 -6.51
N LEU A 35 -0.29 -12.23 -6.84
CA LEU A 35 -0.43 -11.01 -6.05
C LEU A 35 -1.40 -10.00 -6.69
N ARG A 36 -2.21 -10.39 -7.68
CA ARG A 36 -3.15 -9.47 -8.36
C ARG A 36 -4.16 -8.82 -7.41
N TRP A 37 -4.57 -9.54 -6.36
CA TRP A 37 -5.47 -8.99 -5.33
C TRP A 37 -4.90 -7.74 -4.63
N LEU A 38 -3.57 -7.67 -4.46
CA LEU A 38 -2.91 -6.48 -3.92
C LEU A 38 -2.95 -5.29 -4.88
N GLU A 39 -2.96 -5.56 -6.19
CA GLU A 39 -3.10 -4.53 -7.22
C GLU A 39 -4.55 -4.04 -7.31
N ASP A 40 -5.52 -4.97 -7.25
CA ASP A 40 -6.95 -4.69 -7.31
C ASP A 40 -7.42 -3.83 -6.12
N ASP A 41 -6.95 -4.13 -4.90
CA ASP A 41 -7.25 -3.33 -3.71
C ASP A 41 -6.51 -1.98 -3.70
N ALA A 42 -5.38 -1.89 -4.41
CA ALA A 42 -4.68 -0.64 -4.63
C ALA A 42 -5.36 0.24 -5.69
N VAL A 43 -6.31 -0.28 -6.47
CA VAL A 43 -7.15 0.49 -7.38
C VAL A 43 -8.45 0.85 -6.65
N PRO A 44 -8.77 2.15 -6.44
CA PRO A 44 -10.10 2.52 -6.01
C PRO A 44 -11.10 1.91 -6.99
N ARG A 45 -11.91 0.95 -6.54
CA ARG A 45 -13.04 0.50 -7.34
C ARG A 45 -13.91 1.74 -7.53
N ASN A 46 -13.97 2.23 -8.76
CA ASN A 46 -14.93 3.24 -9.18
C ASN A 46 -16.32 2.62 -9.02
N GLY A 47 -16.82 2.59 -7.78
CA GLY A 47 -18.25 2.47 -7.53
C GLY A 47 -18.86 3.68 -8.21
N GLU A 48 -19.84 3.44 -9.08
CA GLU A 48 -20.68 4.46 -9.66
C GLU A 48 -21.15 5.41 -8.55
N GLU A 49 -20.48 6.56 -8.40
CA GLU A 49 -20.95 7.63 -7.54
C GLU A 49 -22.10 8.31 -8.27
N ASP A 50 -23.32 8.02 -7.80
CA ASP A 50 -24.53 8.76 -8.10
C ASP A 50 -24.24 10.28 -8.02
N PRO A 51 -24.53 11.09 -9.07
CA PRO A 51 -24.12 12.50 -9.22
C PRO A 51 -24.80 13.49 -8.23
N GLY A 52 -25.05 13.06 -7.00
CA GLY A 52 -25.57 13.86 -5.89
C GLY A 52 -24.95 13.56 -4.53
N VAL A 53 -23.99 12.62 -4.42
CA VAL A 53 -23.37 12.26 -3.14
C VAL A 53 -22.13 13.12 -2.89
N VAL A 54 -22.15 13.90 -1.80
CA VAL A 54 -20.98 14.65 -1.32
C VAL A 54 -19.84 13.65 -1.03
N PRO A 55 -18.62 13.85 -1.56
CA PRO A 55 -17.51 12.91 -1.34
C PRO A 55 -17.26 12.75 0.16
N SER A 56 -17.58 11.59 0.72
CA SER A 56 -17.42 11.34 2.14
C SER A 56 -15.93 11.22 2.49
N VAL A 57 -15.56 11.53 3.73
CA VAL A 57 -14.20 11.37 4.30
C VAL A 57 -13.60 9.98 4.00
N ALA A 58 -14.45 8.96 3.82
CA ALA A 58 -14.04 7.63 3.41
C ALA A 58 -13.33 7.62 2.05
N PHE A 59 -13.71 8.41 1.05
CA PHE A 59 -13.03 8.45 -0.26
C PHE A 59 -11.60 9.01 -0.17
N ALA A 60 -11.37 10.03 0.67
CA ALA A 60 -10.03 10.57 0.90
C ALA A 60 -9.12 9.55 1.62
N THR A 61 -9.67 8.80 2.58
CA THR A 61 -8.94 7.72 3.29
C THR A 61 -8.65 6.53 2.37
N HIS A 62 -9.60 6.15 1.49
CA HIS A 62 -9.38 5.09 0.50
C HIS A 62 -8.30 5.47 -0.52
N GLY A 63 -8.23 6.74 -0.94
CA GLY A 63 -7.18 7.23 -1.84
C GLY A 63 -5.78 7.18 -1.21
N ALA A 64 -5.66 7.57 0.07
CA ALA A 64 -4.39 7.51 0.80
C ALA A 64 -3.91 6.08 1.02
N MET A 65 -4.81 5.17 1.40
CA MET A 65 -4.50 3.74 1.55
C MET A 65 -4.07 3.11 0.22
N ALA A 66 -4.82 3.35 -0.85
CA ALA A 66 -4.49 2.86 -2.19
C ALA A 66 -3.11 3.35 -2.66
N THR A 67 -2.79 4.62 -2.41
CA THR A 67 -1.48 5.21 -2.73
C THR A 67 -0.35 4.51 -1.97
N GLU A 68 -0.54 4.27 -0.68
CA GLU A 68 0.45 3.59 0.15
C GLU A 68 0.67 2.14 -0.29
N MET A 69 -0.41 1.42 -0.62
CA MET A 69 -0.33 0.04 -1.12
C MET A 69 0.48 -0.05 -2.42
N ARG A 70 0.23 0.84 -3.39
CA ARG A 70 1.02 0.91 -4.63
C ARG A 70 2.49 1.14 -4.33
N ALA A 71 2.78 2.11 -3.47
CA ALA A 71 4.15 2.47 -3.15
C ALA A 71 4.92 1.35 -2.40
N ILE A 72 4.23 0.54 -1.59
CA ILE A 72 4.80 -0.67 -0.98
C ILE A 72 5.09 -1.74 -2.06
N LEU A 73 4.14 -2.00 -2.96
CA LEU A 73 4.30 -2.98 -4.03
C LEU A 73 5.45 -2.64 -4.98
N ASP A 74 5.55 -1.37 -5.39
CA ASP A 74 6.61 -0.90 -6.28
C ASP A 74 7.99 -1.03 -5.63
N ALA A 75 8.10 -0.65 -4.35
CA ALA A 75 9.33 -0.82 -3.60
C ALA A 75 9.71 -2.30 -3.43
N ALA A 76 8.74 -3.17 -3.17
CA ALA A 76 8.97 -4.61 -3.05
C ALA A 76 9.44 -5.23 -4.38
N ARG A 77 8.84 -4.84 -5.51
CA ARG A 77 9.29 -5.27 -6.85
C ARG A 77 10.71 -4.82 -7.15
N SER A 78 11.01 -3.55 -6.88
CA SER A 78 12.35 -3.00 -7.07
C SER A 78 13.39 -3.80 -6.27
N ARG A 79 13.10 -4.08 -4.98
CA ARG A 79 13.97 -4.88 -4.10
C ARG A 79 14.09 -6.34 -4.56
N ALA A 80 13.00 -6.95 -5.03
CA ALA A 80 13.02 -8.31 -5.54
C ALA A 80 13.87 -8.46 -6.81
N ASN A 81 13.90 -7.43 -7.67
CA ASN A 81 14.66 -7.43 -8.92
C ASN A 81 16.13 -7.02 -8.75
N ALA A 82 16.47 -6.31 -7.66
CA ALA A 82 17.82 -5.76 -7.44
C ALA A 82 18.85 -6.76 -6.89
N GLY A 83 18.45 -7.99 -6.52
CA GLY A 83 19.36 -9.03 -6.03
C GLY A 83 18.85 -10.42 -6.27
#